data_AF-A0A8S4PS05-F1
#
_entry.id   AF-A0A8S4PS05-F1
#
_cell.length_a   1.000
_cell.length_b   1.000
_cell.length_c   1.000
_cell.angle_alpha   90.00
_cell.angle_beta   90.00
_cell.angle_gamma   90.00
#
_symmetry.space_group_name_H-M   'P 1'
#
loop_
_entity.id
_entity.type
_entity.pdbx_description
1 polymer ?
#
loop_
_entity_poly.entity_id
_entity_poly.type
_entity_poly.pdbx_seq_one_letter_code
_entity_poly.pdbx_strand_id
1 'polypeptide(L)'
;MCLLDKDCRRLLLECSACVSFGACVVLVVMVIGFAPPYLRGSSFVETVCVVISTTMHHGMPCKCGRWYEMDRVPCIQIIVTYHRHDTGLVHNVTLHKEYTERGCSVSVQEQCSYGVCTHDIPKDTHALELFQFYYGVVGRGFRCYYDPNLDRHAAYLDKPNPRTVIHMVAWPTGFLLAALSVCAFMLVSHARTRWRLCMWYTEPDIDDDTKSIEFIT
;
A
#
# COMPACT_ATOMS: atom_id res chain seq x y z
N MET A 1 22.84 41.46 4.67
CA MET A 1 22.97 39.99 4.78
C MET A 1 21.75 39.30 5.43
N CYS A 2 20.99 39.95 6.33
CA CYS A 2 19.83 39.33 7.01
C CYS A 2 18.55 39.15 6.17
N LEU A 3 18.40 39.80 5.00
CA LEU A 3 17.20 39.67 4.16
C LEU A 3 17.14 38.32 3.42
N LEU A 4 18.29 37.83 2.92
CA LEU A 4 18.40 36.52 2.29
C LEU A 4 18.05 35.34 3.23
N ASP A 5 18.27 35.49 4.54
CA ASP A 5 17.95 34.45 5.54
C ASP A 5 16.43 34.36 5.83
N LYS A 6 15.69 35.48 5.76
CA LYS A 6 14.24 35.48 5.97
C LYS A 6 13.50 34.83 4.81
N ASP A 7 13.87 35.16 3.58
CA ASP A 7 13.22 34.62 2.38
C ASP A 7 13.51 33.14 2.21
N CYS A 8 14.75 32.70 2.48
CA CYS A 8 15.12 31.28 2.44
C CYS A 8 14.33 30.45 3.46
N ARG A 9 14.16 30.93 4.70
CA ARG A 9 13.40 30.22 5.74
C ARG A 9 11.91 30.14 5.44
N ARG A 10 11.32 31.22 4.91
CA ARG A 10 9.91 31.22 4.50
C ARG A 10 9.68 30.18 3.40
N LEU A 11 10.55 30.15 2.39
CA LEU A 11 10.51 29.15 1.32
C LEU A 11 10.63 27.73 1.88
N LEU A 12 11.54 27.49 2.83
CA LEU A 12 11.70 26.17 3.48
C LEU A 12 10.47 25.74 4.28
N LEU A 13 9.81 26.66 5.00
CA LEU A 13 8.57 26.38 5.72
C LEU A 13 7.42 26.05 4.76
N GLU A 14 7.27 26.83 3.69
CA GLU A 14 6.25 26.59 2.65
C GLU A 14 6.50 25.24 1.95
N CYS A 15 7.74 24.94 1.55
CA CYS A 15 8.11 23.65 0.98
C CYS A 15 7.84 22.48 1.94
N SER A 16 8.20 22.61 3.22
CA SER A 16 7.99 21.54 4.19
C SER A 16 6.51 21.31 4.50
N ALA A 17 5.70 22.37 4.52
CA ALA A 17 4.24 22.27 4.63
C ALA A 17 3.64 21.53 3.41
N CYS A 18 4.07 21.89 2.20
CA CYS A 18 3.66 21.21 0.97
C CYS A 18 4.04 19.72 0.95
N VAL A 19 5.28 19.39 1.36
CA VAL A 19 5.75 18.00 1.46
C VAL A 19 4.94 17.22 2.49
N SER A 20 4.68 17.82 3.65
CA SER A 20 3.87 17.19 4.71
C SER A 20 2.44 16.91 4.22
N PHE A 21 1.81 17.88 3.56
CA PHE A 21 0.48 17.71 2.99
C PHE A 21 0.46 16.61 1.92
N GLY A 22 1.42 16.61 0.99
CA GLY A 22 1.56 15.56 -0.02
C GLY A 22 1.75 14.17 0.59
N ALA A 23 2.60 14.05 1.62
CA ALA A 23 2.82 12.79 2.34
C ALA A 23 1.53 12.30 3.02
N CYS A 24 0.74 13.20 3.63
CA CYS A 24 -0.55 12.85 4.21
C CYS A 24 -1.54 12.32 3.15
N VAL A 25 -1.66 12.98 2.00
CA VAL A 25 -2.54 12.53 0.91
C VAL A 25 -2.12 11.16 0.39
N VAL A 26 -0.82 10.96 0.14
CA VAL A 26 -0.28 9.66 -0.31
C VAL A 26 -0.55 8.58 0.74
N LEU A 27 -0.35 8.87 2.02
CA LEU A 27 -0.61 7.92 3.11
C LEU A 27 -2.08 7.50 3.14
N VAL A 28 -3.02 8.46 3.04
CA VAL A 28 -4.46 8.16 2.99
C VAL A 28 -4.82 7.28 1.80
N VAL A 29 -4.32 7.61 0.60
CA VAL A 29 -4.55 6.82 -0.62
C VAL A 29 -3.96 5.41 -0.47
N MET A 30 -2.77 5.27 0.10
CA MET A 30 -2.13 3.98 0.34
C MET A 30 -2.89 3.14 1.37
N VAL A 31 -3.38 3.74 2.46
CA VAL A 31 -4.16 3.01 3.47
C VAL A 31 -5.49 2.55 2.88
N ILE A 32 -6.25 3.42 2.21
CA ILE A 32 -7.52 3.05 1.59
C ILE A 32 -7.30 2.03 0.47
N GLY A 33 -6.22 2.18 -0.29
CA GLY A 33 -5.83 1.26 -1.35
C GLY A 33 -5.42 -0.11 -0.80
N PHE A 34 -4.54 -0.21 0.18
CA PHE A 34 -3.89 -1.48 0.50
C PHE A 34 -4.41 -2.14 1.78
N ALA A 35 -4.98 -1.39 2.72
CA ALA A 35 -5.46 -1.96 3.98
C ALA A 35 -6.69 -2.87 3.78
N PRO A 36 -7.75 -2.51 3.04
CA PRO A 36 -8.91 -3.38 2.87
C PRO A 36 -8.60 -4.78 2.28
N PRO A 37 -7.87 -4.91 1.15
CA PRO A 37 -7.57 -6.24 0.61
C PRO A 37 -6.67 -7.05 1.56
N TYR A 38 -5.77 -6.39 2.28
CA TYR A 38 -4.94 -7.05 3.27
C TYR A 38 -5.74 -7.54 4.48
N LEU A 39 -6.60 -6.70 5.06
CA LEU A 39 -7.41 -7.08 6.21
C LEU A 39 -8.28 -8.30 5.89
N ARG A 40 -8.91 -8.33 4.71
CA ARG A 40 -9.68 -9.50 4.27
C ARG A 40 -8.81 -10.73 4.02
N GLY A 41 -7.65 -10.58 3.36
CA GLY A 41 -6.74 -11.71 3.17
C GLY A 41 -6.02 -12.16 4.44
N SER A 42 -5.99 -11.33 5.50
CA SER A 42 -5.30 -11.67 6.75
C SER A 42 -6.00 -12.76 7.54
N SER A 43 -7.33 -12.85 7.45
CA SER A 43 -8.15 -13.91 8.07
C SER A 43 -8.05 -15.27 7.38
N PHE A 44 -7.31 -15.35 6.27
CA PHE A 44 -7.21 -16.58 5.51
C PHE A 44 -6.46 -17.66 6.29
N VAL A 45 -7.05 -18.85 6.28
CA VAL A 45 -6.53 -20.04 6.94
C VAL A 45 -5.87 -20.94 5.91
N GLU A 46 -4.65 -21.38 6.20
CA GLU A 46 -3.91 -22.33 5.36
C GLU A 46 -4.54 -23.73 5.46
N THR A 47 -4.70 -24.40 4.32
CA THR A 47 -5.18 -25.79 4.23
C THR A 47 -4.52 -26.50 3.04
N VAL A 48 -4.84 -27.78 2.87
CA VAL A 48 -4.42 -28.56 1.71
C VAL A 48 -5.58 -28.70 0.74
N CYS A 49 -5.43 -28.14 -0.45
CA CYS A 49 -6.36 -28.29 -1.56
C CYS A 49 -5.96 -29.50 -2.40
N VAL A 50 -6.92 -30.34 -2.76
CA VAL A 50 -6.75 -31.45 -3.69
C VAL A 50 -7.56 -31.17 -4.95
N VAL A 51 -6.91 -31.28 -6.11
CA VAL A 51 -7.56 -31.05 -7.41
C VAL A 51 -8.54 -32.17 -7.73
N ILE A 52 -9.79 -31.81 -7.99
CA ILE A 52 -10.85 -32.73 -8.44
C ILE A 52 -10.94 -32.72 -9.96
N SER A 53 -10.98 -31.53 -10.55
CA SER A 53 -11.10 -31.38 -12.00
C SER A 53 -10.42 -30.12 -12.48
N THR A 54 -10.03 -30.17 -13.75
CA THR A 54 -9.40 -29.06 -14.46
C THR A 54 -10.05 -28.96 -15.83
N THR A 55 -10.63 -27.82 -16.14
CA THR A 55 -11.29 -27.56 -17.42
C THR A 55 -10.73 -26.29 -18.06
N MET A 56 -10.51 -26.34 -19.38
CA MET A 56 -10.06 -25.19 -20.16
C MET A 56 -11.27 -24.59 -20.87
N HIS A 57 -11.54 -23.32 -20.61
CA HIS A 57 -12.60 -22.57 -21.29
C HIS A 57 -11.97 -21.71 -22.38
N HIS A 58 -12.47 -21.86 -23.60
CA HIS A 58 -12.06 -21.02 -24.71
C HIS A 58 -13.06 -19.91 -24.92
N GLY A 59 -12.55 -18.70 -25.09
CA GLY A 59 -13.36 -17.58 -25.51
C GLY A 59 -14.18 -16.94 -24.37
N MET A 60 -13.58 -16.79 -23.20
CA MET A 60 -14.19 -16.05 -22.08
C MET A 60 -14.00 -14.54 -22.26
N PRO A 61 -15.04 -13.72 -21.99
CA PRO A 61 -14.92 -12.27 -22.08
C PRO A 61 -13.97 -11.76 -20.99
N CYS A 62 -12.96 -10.99 -21.39
CA CYS A 62 -12.14 -10.28 -20.43
C CYS A 62 -12.57 -8.82 -20.26
N LYS A 63 -12.76 -8.40 -19.01
CA LYS A 63 -13.03 -7.02 -18.64
C LYS A 63 -11.84 -6.42 -17.92
N CYS A 64 -11.17 -5.51 -18.62
CA CYS A 64 -10.04 -4.75 -18.12
C CYS A 64 -10.51 -3.38 -17.61
N GLY A 65 -10.74 -3.27 -16.29
CA GLY A 65 -11.21 -2.04 -15.69
C GLY A 65 -12.60 -1.63 -16.19
N ARG A 66 -12.90 -0.32 -16.17
CA ARG A 66 -14.24 0.20 -16.47
C ARG A 66 -14.51 0.43 -17.96
N TRP A 67 -13.49 0.39 -18.81
CA TRP A 67 -13.57 0.95 -20.18
C TRP A 67 -13.02 0.07 -21.30
N TYR A 68 -12.41 -1.08 -21.00
CA TYR A 68 -11.82 -1.95 -22.03
C TYR A 68 -12.42 -3.35 -21.95
N GLU A 69 -13.24 -3.66 -22.94
CA GLU A 69 -13.69 -5.02 -23.23
C GLU A 69 -12.73 -5.57 -24.29
N MET A 70 -11.94 -6.57 -23.92
CA MET A 70 -10.99 -7.21 -24.84
C MET A 70 -11.65 -8.39 -25.57
N ASP A 71 -11.00 -8.84 -26.63
CA ASP A 71 -11.33 -10.08 -27.31
C ASP A 71 -11.42 -11.27 -26.34
N ARG A 72 -12.13 -12.30 -26.78
CA ARG A 72 -12.37 -13.49 -25.96
C ARG A 72 -11.06 -14.26 -25.71
N VAL A 73 -10.69 -14.45 -24.44
CA VAL A 73 -9.43 -15.10 -24.03
C VAL A 73 -9.67 -16.52 -23.48
N PRO A 74 -8.70 -17.44 -23.61
CA PRO A 74 -8.76 -18.71 -22.91
C PRO A 74 -8.57 -18.51 -21.40
N CYS A 75 -9.27 -19.30 -20.59
CA CYS A 75 -9.06 -19.37 -19.15
C CYS A 75 -9.05 -20.83 -18.69
N ILE A 76 -8.42 -21.09 -17.54
CA ILE A 76 -8.43 -22.40 -16.90
C ILE A 76 -9.24 -22.33 -15.60
N GLN A 77 -10.09 -23.32 -15.41
CA GLN A 77 -10.85 -23.56 -14.19
C GLN A 77 -10.29 -24.80 -13.50
N ILE A 78 -9.90 -24.64 -12.24
CA ILE A 78 -9.41 -25.71 -11.38
C ILE A 78 -10.36 -25.79 -10.20
N ILE A 79 -11.00 -26.95 -10.07
CA ILE A 79 -11.93 -27.25 -8.99
C ILE A 79 -11.17 -28.10 -7.96
N VAL A 80 -11.19 -27.66 -6.71
CA VAL A 80 -10.51 -28.29 -5.60
C VAL A 80 -11.48 -28.69 -4.50
N THR A 81 -11.01 -29.60 -3.65
CA THR A 81 -11.61 -29.90 -2.34
C THR A 81 -10.59 -29.66 -1.25
N TYR A 82 -11.04 -29.23 -0.08
CA TYR A 82 -10.19 -29.04 1.09
C TYR A 82 -10.96 -29.31 2.37
N HIS A 83 -10.23 -29.55 3.46
CA HIS A 83 -10.83 -29.74 4.77
C HIS A 83 -10.88 -28.41 5.52
N ARG A 84 -12.08 -28.01 5.97
CA ARG A 84 -12.35 -26.86 6.83
C ARG A 84 -12.39 -27.33 8.28
N HIS A 85 -11.82 -26.56 9.19
CA HIS A 85 -11.71 -26.96 10.60
C HIS A 85 -13.07 -27.08 11.32
N ASP A 86 -14.07 -26.34 10.88
CA ASP A 86 -15.40 -26.21 11.48
C ASP A 86 -16.47 -27.08 10.80
N THR A 87 -16.49 -27.13 9.47
CA THR A 87 -17.55 -27.83 8.70
C THR A 87 -17.12 -29.14 8.05
N GLY A 88 -15.83 -29.49 8.11
CA GLY A 88 -15.29 -30.70 7.51
C GLY A 88 -14.92 -30.53 6.04
N LEU A 89 -15.16 -31.58 5.23
CA LEU A 89 -14.72 -31.61 3.84
C LEU A 89 -15.60 -30.73 2.93
N VAL A 90 -14.98 -29.73 2.30
CA VAL A 90 -15.61 -28.82 1.36
C VAL A 90 -15.25 -29.26 -0.06
N HIS A 91 -16.25 -29.44 -0.93
CA HIS A 91 -16.08 -29.90 -2.30
C HIS A 91 -16.45 -28.83 -3.33
N ASN A 92 -16.01 -29.02 -4.57
CA ASN A 92 -16.39 -28.22 -5.73
C ASN A 92 -16.08 -26.72 -5.62
N VAL A 93 -14.88 -26.41 -5.14
CA VAL A 93 -14.42 -25.03 -4.92
C VAL A 93 -13.52 -24.58 -6.06
N THR A 94 -13.79 -23.41 -6.65
CA THR A 94 -12.88 -22.81 -7.63
C THR A 94 -11.62 -22.32 -6.91
N LEU A 95 -10.46 -22.74 -7.42
CA LEU A 95 -9.17 -22.18 -7.01
C LEU A 95 -8.97 -20.82 -7.69
N HIS A 96 -8.41 -19.84 -7.01
CA HIS A 96 -8.02 -18.55 -7.57
C HIS A 96 -6.54 -18.31 -7.29
N LYS A 97 -5.81 -17.78 -8.28
CA LYS A 97 -4.39 -17.46 -8.09
C LYS A 97 -4.19 -16.37 -7.02
N GLU A 98 -4.90 -15.27 -7.16
CA GLU A 98 -4.76 -14.11 -6.28
C GLU A 98 -6.13 -13.68 -5.72
N TYR A 99 -6.14 -13.21 -4.48
CA TYR A 99 -7.33 -12.66 -3.84
C TYR A 99 -7.76 -11.30 -4.41
N THR A 100 -6.84 -10.59 -5.06
CA THR A 100 -7.09 -9.20 -5.45
C THR A 100 -8.08 -9.11 -6.61
N GLU A 101 -9.20 -8.44 -6.36
CA GLU A 101 -10.14 -7.96 -7.40
C GLU A 101 -9.52 -6.87 -8.31
N ARG A 102 -8.21 -6.60 -8.20
CA ARG A 102 -7.50 -5.50 -8.87
C ARG A 102 -6.66 -6.03 -10.01
N GLY A 103 -7.34 -6.35 -11.09
CA GLY A 103 -6.74 -6.68 -12.37
C GLY A 103 -7.83 -6.76 -13.41
N CYS A 104 -7.43 -6.83 -14.68
CA CYS A 104 -8.32 -7.30 -15.72
C CYS A 104 -8.91 -8.64 -15.28
N SER A 105 -10.20 -8.65 -14.95
CA SER A 105 -10.88 -9.86 -14.54
C SER A 105 -11.59 -10.43 -15.75
N VAL A 106 -11.39 -11.72 -15.99
CA VAL A 106 -12.30 -12.47 -16.85
C VAL A 106 -13.66 -12.36 -16.17
N SER A 107 -14.65 -11.74 -16.84
CA SER A 107 -15.85 -11.19 -16.18
C SER A 107 -16.80 -12.23 -15.60
N VAL A 108 -16.42 -13.49 -15.66
CA VAL A 108 -17.06 -14.64 -15.03
C VAL A 108 -16.18 -15.08 -13.85
N GLN A 109 -16.00 -14.14 -12.92
CA GLN A 109 -15.03 -14.19 -11.82
C GLN A 109 -15.17 -15.41 -10.90
N GLU A 110 -16.25 -16.19 -11.02
CA GLU A 110 -16.50 -17.41 -10.23
C GLU A 110 -16.09 -18.70 -10.97
N GLN A 111 -15.84 -18.64 -12.28
CA GLN A 111 -15.58 -19.84 -13.09
C GLN A 111 -14.12 -20.00 -13.52
N CYS A 112 -13.29 -18.96 -13.50
CA CYS A 112 -11.90 -19.05 -13.93
C CYS A 112 -10.93 -18.98 -12.74
N SER A 113 -9.97 -19.90 -12.70
CA SER A 113 -8.88 -19.94 -11.74
C SER A 113 -7.69 -19.09 -12.14
N TYR A 114 -7.39 -19.09 -13.43
CA TYR A 114 -6.35 -18.27 -14.03
C TYR A 114 -6.71 -17.95 -15.48
N GLY A 115 -6.41 -16.72 -15.90
CA GLY A 115 -6.64 -16.22 -17.24
C GLY A 115 -5.72 -15.03 -17.46
N VAL A 116 -5.25 -14.89 -18.70
CA VAL A 116 -4.38 -13.77 -19.07
C VAL A 116 -5.15 -12.91 -20.06
N CYS A 117 -5.30 -11.64 -19.72
CA CYS A 117 -5.99 -10.65 -20.54
C CYS A 117 -4.96 -9.72 -21.17
N THR A 118 -4.31 -10.19 -22.22
CA THR A 118 -3.36 -9.39 -22.98
C THR A 118 -3.66 -9.50 -24.47
N HIS A 119 -3.10 -8.58 -25.26
CA HIS A 119 -3.18 -8.64 -26.72
C HIS A 119 -2.22 -9.70 -27.31
N ASP A 120 -1.25 -10.22 -26.54
CA ASP A 120 -0.20 -11.14 -26.99
C ASP A 120 -0.56 -12.63 -26.74
N ILE A 121 -1.56 -13.12 -27.48
CA ILE A 121 -2.12 -14.49 -27.35
C ILE A 121 -1.07 -15.62 -27.22
N PRO A 122 0.05 -15.66 -27.97
CA PRO A 122 1.00 -16.77 -27.89
C PRO A 122 1.75 -16.86 -26.55
N LYS A 123 1.96 -15.74 -25.85
CA LYS A 123 2.57 -15.75 -24.51
C LYS A 123 1.59 -16.26 -23.45
N ASP A 124 0.30 -16.10 -23.72
CA ASP A 124 -0.78 -16.40 -22.78
C ASP A 124 -1.04 -17.91 -22.68
N THR A 125 -0.89 -18.66 -23.77
CA THR A 125 -1.07 -20.12 -23.75
C THR A 125 0.00 -20.81 -22.91
N HIS A 126 1.26 -20.37 -23.00
CA HIS A 126 2.33 -20.95 -22.19
C HIS A 126 2.14 -20.69 -20.69
N ALA A 127 1.66 -19.51 -20.30
CA ALA A 127 1.36 -19.20 -18.90
C ALA A 127 0.21 -20.08 -18.37
N LEU A 128 -0.82 -20.34 -19.19
CA LEU A 128 -1.92 -21.24 -18.85
C LEU A 128 -1.45 -22.69 -18.71
N GLU A 129 -0.62 -23.18 -19.65
CA GLU A 129 -0.03 -24.52 -19.59
C GLU A 129 0.83 -24.72 -18.34
N LEU A 130 1.67 -23.74 -18.00
CA LEU A 130 2.46 -23.79 -16.77
C LEU A 130 1.56 -23.81 -15.54
N PHE A 131 0.54 -22.96 -15.50
CA PHE A 131 -0.41 -22.95 -14.38
C PHE A 131 -1.15 -24.29 -14.23
N GLN A 132 -1.58 -24.88 -15.35
CA GLN A 132 -2.17 -26.21 -15.39
C GLN A 132 -1.20 -27.30 -14.91
N PHE A 133 0.05 -27.24 -15.34
CA PHE A 133 1.08 -28.20 -14.96
C PHE A 133 1.37 -28.16 -13.44
N TYR A 134 1.41 -26.97 -12.84
CA TYR A 134 1.69 -26.83 -11.41
C TYR A 134 0.47 -27.12 -10.53
N TYR A 135 -0.72 -26.64 -10.91
CA TYR A 135 -1.88 -26.63 -10.02
C TYR A 135 -3.10 -27.39 -10.55
N GLY A 136 -3.10 -27.81 -11.82
CA GLY A 136 -4.25 -28.44 -12.50
C GLY A 136 -4.18 -29.96 -12.63
N VAL A 137 -3.22 -30.63 -11.98
CA VAL A 137 -3.09 -32.10 -12.03
C VAL A 137 -4.08 -32.73 -11.05
N VAL A 138 -5.06 -33.49 -11.55
CA VAL A 138 -6.09 -34.15 -10.74
C VAL A 138 -5.46 -35.07 -9.69
N GLY A 139 -5.97 -35.03 -8.46
CA GLY A 139 -5.46 -35.77 -7.31
C GLY A 139 -4.23 -35.15 -6.63
N ARG A 140 -3.64 -34.11 -7.22
CA ARG A 140 -2.50 -33.41 -6.60
C ARG A 140 -2.98 -32.56 -5.41
N GLY A 141 -2.31 -32.74 -4.27
CA GLY A 141 -2.46 -31.88 -3.10
C GLY A 141 -1.46 -30.73 -3.11
N PHE A 142 -1.88 -29.53 -2.76
CA PHE A 142 -0.99 -28.38 -2.54
C PHE A 142 -1.54 -27.44 -1.46
N ARG A 143 -0.65 -26.60 -0.91
CA ARG A 143 -1.03 -25.61 0.10
C ARG A 143 -1.84 -24.49 -0.56
N CYS A 144 -2.96 -24.17 0.05
CA CYS A 144 -3.85 -23.11 -0.38
C CYS A 144 -4.46 -22.44 0.84
N TYR A 145 -5.28 -21.42 0.60
CA TYR A 145 -5.91 -20.62 1.63
C TYR A 145 -7.41 -20.52 1.39
N TYR A 146 -8.20 -20.49 2.45
CA TYR A 146 -9.63 -20.20 2.39
C TYR A 146 -10.01 -19.12 3.40
N ASP A 147 -11.10 -18.41 3.15
CA ASP A 147 -11.66 -17.46 4.11
C ASP A 147 -12.72 -18.17 4.98
N PRO A 148 -12.53 -18.28 6.31
CA PRO A 148 -13.55 -18.86 7.17
C PRO A 148 -14.80 -17.97 7.31
N ASN A 149 -14.71 -16.68 6.99
CA ASN A 149 -15.80 -15.72 7.21
C ASN A 149 -16.71 -15.51 6.01
N LEU A 150 -16.34 -15.99 4.81
CA LEU A 150 -17.18 -15.92 3.63
C LEU A 150 -17.86 -17.27 3.36
N ASP A 151 -19.17 -17.22 3.13
CA ASP A 151 -19.95 -18.38 2.65
C ASP A 151 -19.61 -18.76 1.19
N ARG A 152 -18.83 -17.92 0.51
CA ARG A 152 -18.33 -18.21 -0.84
C ARG A 152 -17.14 -19.15 -0.71
N HIS A 153 -17.36 -20.40 -1.11
CA HIS A 153 -16.35 -21.44 -1.13
C HIS A 153 -15.37 -21.19 -2.29
N ALA A 154 -14.40 -20.31 -2.05
CA ALA A 154 -13.26 -20.04 -2.92
C ALA A 154 -11.97 -20.47 -2.21
N ALA A 155 -11.01 -20.99 -2.97
CA ALA A 155 -9.66 -21.28 -2.48
C ALA A 155 -8.65 -20.36 -3.18
N TYR A 156 -7.60 -19.97 -2.48
CA TYR A 156 -6.58 -19.04 -2.98
C TYR A 156 -5.19 -19.66 -2.90
N LEU A 157 -4.35 -19.43 -3.91
CA LEU A 157 -2.95 -19.88 -3.87
C LEU A 157 -2.09 -19.00 -2.97
N ASP A 158 -2.32 -17.69 -3.01
CA ASP A 158 -1.51 -16.70 -2.32
C ASP A 158 -2.27 -15.98 -1.22
N LYS A 159 -1.59 -15.76 -0.10
CA LYS A 159 -2.04 -14.88 0.99
C LYS A 159 -1.30 -13.53 0.89
N PRO A 160 -1.97 -12.39 1.11
CA PRO A 160 -1.30 -11.10 1.12
C PRO A 160 -0.12 -11.06 2.10
N ASN A 161 1.05 -10.69 1.62
CA ASN A 161 2.25 -10.64 2.46
C ASN A 161 2.16 -9.44 3.43
N PRO A 162 2.22 -9.67 4.76
CA PRO A 162 2.18 -8.59 5.76
C PRO A 162 3.29 -7.56 5.58
N ARG A 163 4.46 -7.98 5.07
CA ARG A 163 5.58 -7.08 4.81
C ARG A 163 5.24 -6.00 3.80
N THR A 164 4.44 -6.33 2.79
CA THR A 164 4.01 -5.35 1.78
C THR A 164 3.22 -4.22 2.42
N VAL A 165 2.26 -4.53 3.30
CA VAL A 165 1.47 -3.50 3.98
C VAL A 165 2.31 -2.70 4.96
N ILE A 166 3.22 -3.36 5.69
CA ILE A 166 4.15 -2.67 6.58
C ILE A 166 4.96 -1.64 5.79
N HIS A 167 5.55 -2.01 4.65
CA HIS A 167 6.27 -1.05 3.82
C HIS A 167 5.36 0.07 3.30
N MET A 168 4.19 -0.26 2.75
CA MET A 168 3.26 0.74 2.21
C MET A 168 2.83 1.80 3.24
N VAL A 169 2.79 1.47 4.54
CA VAL A 169 2.45 2.41 5.63
C VAL A 169 3.71 3.05 6.22
N ALA A 170 4.77 2.28 6.42
CA ALA A 170 5.99 2.73 7.11
C ALA A 170 6.74 3.80 6.32
N TRP A 171 6.87 3.65 4.99
CA TRP A 171 7.61 4.63 4.18
C TRP A 171 6.94 6.02 4.18
N PRO A 172 5.64 6.18 3.85
CA PRO A 172 4.98 7.49 3.92
C PRO A 172 4.98 8.09 5.33
N THR A 173 4.79 7.26 6.36
CA THR A 173 4.83 7.70 7.76
C THR A 173 6.22 8.21 8.13
N GLY A 174 7.28 7.50 7.74
CA GLY A 174 8.66 7.91 7.96
C GLY A 174 8.98 9.25 7.29
N PHE A 175 8.57 9.44 6.03
CA PHE A 175 8.72 10.72 5.33
C PHE A 175 7.96 11.87 6.01
N LEU A 176 6.73 11.61 6.46
CA LEU A 176 5.92 12.60 7.17
C LEU A 176 6.59 13.02 8.48
N LEU A 177 7.06 12.05 9.29
CA LEU A 177 7.77 12.32 10.53
C LEU A 177 9.06 13.11 10.30
N ALA A 178 9.81 12.76 9.25
CA ALA A 178 11.01 13.49 8.87
C ALA A 178 10.68 14.95 8.51
N ALA A 179 9.66 15.20 7.68
CA ALA A 179 9.23 16.56 7.31
C ALA A 179 8.76 17.37 8.52
N LEU A 180 7.97 16.76 9.41
CA LEU A 180 7.53 17.40 10.66
C LEU A 180 8.71 17.71 11.59
N SER A 181 9.71 16.85 11.67
CA SER A 181 10.91 17.09 12.48
C SER A 181 11.72 18.28 11.97
N VAL A 182 11.85 18.43 10.64
CA VAL A 182 12.50 19.59 10.00
C VAL A 182 11.70 20.86 10.28
N CYS A 183 10.37 20.82 10.11
CA CYS A 183 9.49 21.94 10.47
C CYS A 183 9.69 22.38 11.93
N ALA A 184 9.64 21.43 12.87
CA ALA A 184 9.79 21.71 14.29
C ALA A 184 11.16 22.31 14.61
N PHE A 185 12.23 21.74 14.06
CA PHE A 185 13.58 22.27 14.22
C PHE A 185 13.68 23.72 13.70
N MET A 186 13.13 24.00 12.52
CA MET A 186 13.12 25.34 11.94
C MET A 186 12.34 26.34 12.79
N LEU A 187 11.16 25.95 13.30
CA LEU A 187 10.35 26.80 14.20
C LEU A 187 11.06 27.11 15.52
N VAL A 188 11.67 26.10 16.15
CA VAL A 188 12.46 26.27 17.39
C VAL A 188 13.67 27.17 17.13
N SER A 189 14.36 26.98 16.00
CA SER A 189 15.49 27.82 15.62
C SER A 189 15.07 29.29 15.44
N HIS A 190 13.90 29.55 14.87
CA HIS A 190 13.35 30.88 14.67
C HIS A 190 12.91 31.54 15.98
N ALA A 191 12.26 30.79 16.86
CA ALA A 191 11.95 31.27 18.19
C ALA A 191 13.23 31.69 18.90
N ARG A 192 14.27 30.83 18.90
CA ARG A 192 15.54 31.11 19.58
C ARG A 192 16.24 32.36 19.05
N THR A 193 16.27 32.58 17.73
CA THR A 193 16.87 33.80 17.16
C THR A 193 16.06 35.05 17.51
N ARG A 194 14.73 34.98 17.49
CA ARG A 194 13.85 36.10 17.88
C ARG A 194 14.00 36.46 19.36
N TRP A 195 14.06 35.47 20.25
CA TRP A 195 14.30 35.67 21.69
C TRP A 195 15.64 36.36 21.95
N ARG A 196 16.71 35.97 21.24
CA ARG A 196 18.02 36.65 21.35
C ARG A 196 17.92 38.12 20.92
N LEU A 197 17.29 38.43 19.79
CA LEU A 197 17.14 39.81 19.33
C LEU A 197 16.33 40.68 20.30
N CYS A 198 15.31 40.13 20.96
CA CYS A 198 14.54 40.87 21.98
C CYS A 198 15.38 41.18 23.23
N MET A 199 16.27 40.27 23.64
CA MET A 199 17.12 40.48 24.82
C MET A 199 18.13 41.62 24.64
N TRP A 200 18.70 41.77 23.43
CA TRP A 200 19.63 42.86 23.11
C TRP A 200 18.98 44.26 23.06
N TYR A 201 17.67 44.34 22.84
CA TYR A 201 16.97 45.63 22.75
C TYR A 201 16.47 46.13 24.12
N THR A 202 16.49 45.27 25.13
CA THR A 202 16.03 45.60 26.50
C THR A 202 17.16 45.91 27.46
N GLU A 203 18.41 46.04 27.00
CA GLU A 203 19.48 46.55 27.84
C GLU A 203 19.23 48.04 28.01
N PRO A 204 18.78 48.51 29.20
CA PRO A 204 18.55 49.92 29.40
C PRO A 204 19.91 50.61 29.23
N ASP A 205 19.95 51.71 28.45
CA ASP A 205 21.03 52.67 28.54
C ASP A 205 21.09 53.10 30.02
N ILE A 206 21.98 52.47 30.78
CA ILE A 206 22.38 52.96 32.08
C ILE A 206 23.17 54.22 31.75
N ASP A 207 22.48 55.36 31.77
CA ASP A 207 23.10 56.69 31.71
C ASP A 207 24.26 56.72 32.70
N ASP A 208 25.49 56.65 32.19
CA ASP A 208 26.74 56.83 32.93
C ASP A 208 26.94 58.33 33.25
N ASP A 209 25.91 58.97 33.82
CA ASP A 209 25.91 60.38 34.21
C ASP A 209 26.58 60.60 35.59
N THR A 210 27.33 59.61 36.11
CA THR A 210 27.95 59.69 37.45
C THR A 210 29.48 59.82 37.45
N LYS A 211 30.07 60.42 36.40
CA LYS A 211 31.50 60.76 36.36
C LYS A 211 31.77 62.22 35.99
N SER A 212 31.33 63.13 36.86
CA SER A 212 31.90 64.48 36.92
C SER A 212 31.64 65.14 38.28
N ILE A 213 32.19 64.54 39.35
CA ILE A 213 32.49 65.29 40.58
C ILE A 213 34.00 65.56 40.54
N GLU A 214 34.39 66.62 39.81
CA GLU A 214 35.71 67.20 39.95
C GLU A 214 35.81 67.88 41.33
N PHE A 215 36.72 67.37 42.14
CA PHE A 215 37.23 68.01 43.36
C PHE A 215 37.95 69.31 42.97
N ILE A 216 37.40 70.46 43.34
CA ILE A 216 38.13 71.73 43.39
C ILE A 216 38.41 72.03 44.86
N THR A 217 39.65 71.75 45.28
CA THR A 217 40.31 72.26 46.49
C THR A 217 41.11 73.51 46.17
#